data_AF-A0A918TPE3-F1
#
_entry.id   AF-A0A918TPE3-F1
#
_cell.length_a   1.000
_cell.length_b   1.000
_cell.length_c   1.000
_cell.angle_alpha   90.00
_cell.angle_beta   90.00
_cell.angle_gamma   90.00
#
_symmetry.space_group_name_H-M   'P 1'
#
loop_
_entity.id
_entity.type
_entity.pdbx_description
1 polymer ?
#
loop_
_entity_poly.entity_id
_entity_poly.type
_entity_poly.pdbx_seq_one_letter_code
_entity_poly.pdbx_strand_id
1 'polypeptide(L)'
;MGSDLAIEHGFPHLETVRSAITALYKRLSYDGVQSFAASVPPADVAFSDDEDPYLGVQRIAGEMVRHLRLPDARMIVAFRDMRHAGSIELAAGPEYFIELNTRFKTHRRDIGAALAHEVMHVYLHRLGLEFPGTRDNEILTDTAAAYLGAGWLLLDAYRESPVSAQKLGYLTPEEFGYVLAKRALAFGEDPSPWFTSAQAYDAYVQGRGRAQRDARRPPLAAAGRLGRHRYARDRRGQVAAPETGYAFEGDPPRVSFPCPTCWQRIRLPVRGRVRARCTLCRTELDCDT
;
A
#
# COMPACT_ATOMS: atom_id res chain seq x y z
N MET A 1 -17.61 -5.79 22.52
CA MET A 1 -16.66 -5.00 23.34
C MET A 1 -15.60 -4.47 22.41
N GLY A 2 -15.62 -3.16 22.14
CA GLY A 2 -14.65 -2.51 21.26
C GLY A 2 -13.25 -2.61 21.85
N SER A 3 -12.25 -2.88 21.02
CA SER A 3 -10.87 -2.73 21.46
C SER A 3 -10.57 -1.25 21.57
N ASP A 4 -10.56 -0.72 22.79
CA ASP A 4 -10.01 0.59 23.18
C ASP A 4 -8.49 0.61 22.96
N LEU A 5 -8.05 0.54 21.71
CA LEU A 5 -6.68 0.86 21.33
C LEU A 5 -6.77 2.15 20.53
N ALA A 6 -6.28 3.22 21.14
CA ALA A 6 -6.10 4.50 20.47
C ALA A 6 -5.43 4.26 19.11
N ILE A 7 -5.95 4.96 18.10
CA ILE A 7 -5.44 4.82 16.75
C ILE A 7 -4.01 5.36 16.72
N GLU A 8 -3.07 4.51 16.29
CA GLU A 8 -1.71 4.94 16.03
C GLU A 8 -1.69 5.80 14.76
N HIS A 9 -1.12 6.99 14.86
CA HIS A 9 -0.99 7.96 13.76
C HIS A 9 0.47 8.12 13.30
N GLY A 10 0.62 8.62 12.08
CA GLY A 10 1.93 8.92 11.50
C GLY A 10 2.46 7.76 10.69
N PHE A 11 3.79 7.56 10.68
CA PHE A 11 4.46 6.61 9.79
C PHE A 11 5.36 5.59 10.52
N PRO A 12 4.90 4.93 11.59
CA PRO A 12 5.72 4.04 12.42
C PRO A 12 6.21 2.78 11.69
N HIS A 13 5.47 2.29 10.70
CA HIS A 13 5.74 1.07 9.91
C HIS A 13 6.29 1.35 8.52
N LEU A 14 6.68 2.60 8.23
CA LEU A 14 7.01 3.03 6.88
C LEU A 14 8.13 2.21 6.23
N GLU A 15 9.13 1.76 6.98
CA GLU A 15 10.19 0.91 6.43
C GLU A 15 9.66 -0.48 5.99
N THR A 16 8.72 -1.06 6.73
CA THR A 16 8.04 -2.31 6.35
C THR A 16 7.17 -2.09 5.11
N VAL A 17 6.42 -0.97 5.04
CA VAL A 17 5.64 -0.59 3.84
C VAL A 17 6.53 -0.45 2.60
N ARG A 18 7.68 0.19 2.73
CA ARG A 18 8.66 0.36 1.63
C ARG A 18 9.24 -0.98 1.17
N SER A 19 9.51 -1.85 2.13
CA SER A 19 9.96 -3.21 1.88
C SER A 19 8.88 -4.01 1.15
N ALA A 20 7.61 -3.90 1.56
CA ALA A 20 6.47 -4.55 0.92
C ALA A 20 6.29 -4.09 -0.54
N ILE A 21 6.34 -2.79 -0.83
CA ILE A 21 6.31 -2.28 -2.21
C ILE A 21 7.46 -2.87 -3.03
N THR A 22 8.68 -2.90 -2.48
CA THR A 22 9.84 -3.50 -3.17
C THR A 22 9.60 -4.98 -3.47
N ALA A 23 9.08 -5.72 -2.49
CA ALA A 23 8.81 -7.15 -2.60
C ALA A 23 7.72 -7.45 -3.64
N LEU A 24 6.67 -6.63 -3.70
CA LEU A 24 5.62 -6.72 -4.73
C LEU A 24 6.20 -6.57 -6.14
N TYR A 25 7.00 -5.53 -6.39
CA TYR A 25 7.62 -5.37 -7.71
C TYR A 25 8.60 -6.51 -8.03
N LYS A 26 9.33 -7.04 -7.05
CA LYS A 26 10.23 -8.18 -7.27
C LYS A 26 9.45 -9.44 -7.63
N ARG A 27 8.30 -9.66 -6.97
CA ARG A 27 7.51 -10.86 -7.16
C ARG A 27 6.68 -10.83 -8.44
N LEU A 28 6.06 -9.68 -8.74
CA LEU A 28 5.17 -9.51 -9.88
C LEU A 28 5.87 -9.00 -11.14
N SER A 29 7.09 -8.47 -11.03
CA SER A 29 7.74 -7.63 -12.04
C SER A 29 6.99 -6.32 -12.29
N TYR A 30 7.60 -5.42 -13.08
CA TYR A 30 6.93 -4.19 -13.53
C TYR A 30 5.65 -4.48 -14.29
N ASP A 31 5.68 -5.40 -15.28
CA ASP A 31 4.53 -5.66 -16.14
C ASP A 31 3.36 -6.30 -15.36
N GLY A 32 3.67 -7.16 -14.37
CA GLY A 32 2.65 -7.73 -13.49
C GLY A 32 2.00 -6.67 -12.59
N VAL A 33 2.77 -5.74 -12.02
CA VAL A 33 2.20 -4.59 -11.29
C VAL A 33 1.37 -3.69 -12.22
N GLN A 34 1.86 -3.43 -13.44
CA GLN A 34 1.13 -2.63 -14.43
C GLN A 34 -0.22 -3.23 -14.85
N SER A 35 -0.37 -4.54 -14.68
CA SER A 35 -1.65 -5.21 -14.93
C SER A 35 -2.77 -4.78 -13.96
N PHE A 36 -2.43 -4.11 -12.84
CA PHE A 36 -3.36 -3.54 -11.87
C PHE A 36 -3.50 -2.02 -12.02
N ALA A 37 -3.46 -1.50 -13.25
CA ALA A 37 -3.53 -0.06 -13.49
C ALA A 37 -4.86 0.57 -13.05
N ALA A 38 -5.98 -0.14 -13.19
CA ALA A 38 -7.27 0.30 -12.68
C ALA A 38 -7.45 -0.15 -11.23
N SER A 39 -7.95 0.75 -10.36
CA SER A 39 -8.46 0.35 -9.05
C SER A 39 -9.85 -0.29 -9.16
N VAL A 40 -10.26 -1.02 -8.12
CA VAL A 40 -11.65 -1.47 -7.97
C VAL A 40 -12.55 -0.24 -7.94
N PRO A 41 -13.52 -0.09 -8.86
CA PRO A 41 -14.32 1.12 -8.93
C PRO A 41 -15.38 1.14 -7.81
N PRO A 42 -15.73 2.30 -7.24
CA PRO A 42 -16.72 2.40 -6.17
C PRO A 42 -18.08 1.79 -6.51
N ALA A 43 -18.50 1.84 -7.78
CA ALA A 43 -19.77 1.28 -8.23
C ALA A 43 -19.84 -0.24 -8.07
N ASP A 44 -18.72 -0.96 -8.29
CA ASP A 44 -18.68 -2.42 -8.20
C ASP A 44 -18.74 -2.91 -6.74
N VAL A 45 -18.41 -2.03 -5.78
CA VAL A 45 -18.34 -2.34 -4.34
C VAL A 45 -19.32 -1.54 -3.49
N ALA A 46 -20.18 -0.76 -4.12
CA ALA A 46 -21.28 -0.10 -3.45
C ALA A 46 -22.26 -1.15 -2.91
N PHE A 47 -22.76 -0.93 -1.69
CA PHE A 47 -23.76 -1.77 -1.05
C PHE A 47 -25.04 -0.96 -0.91
N SER A 48 -26.14 -1.42 -1.51
CA SER A 48 -27.43 -0.73 -1.37
C SER A 48 -28.11 -1.10 -0.06
N ASP A 49 -28.89 -0.19 0.53
CA ASP A 49 -29.57 -0.44 1.80
C ASP A 49 -30.64 -1.55 1.68
N ASP A 50 -31.24 -1.72 0.50
CA ASP A 50 -32.22 -2.74 0.16
C ASP A 50 -31.63 -4.08 -0.32
N GLU A 51 -30.31 -4.15 -0.54
CA GLU A 51 -29.63 -5.37 -0.98
C GLU A 51 -29.54 -6.39 0.17
N ASP A 52 -29.79 -7.67 -0.12
CA ASP A 52 -29.58 -8.74 0.85
C ASP A 52 -28.10 -8.80 1.27
N PRO A 53 -27.79 -8.81 2.58
CA PRO A 53 -26.41 -8.82 3.07
C PRO A 53 -25.54 -9.94 2.51
N TYR A 54 -26.08 -11.15 2.34
CA TYR A 54 -25.30 -12.28 1.85
C TYR A 54 -25.06 -12.18 0.35
N LEU A 55 -26.06 -11.78 -0.42
CA LEU A 55 -25.91 -11.58 -1.87
C LEU A 55 -24.91 -10.47 -2.19
N GLY A 56 -24.99 -9.33 -1.50
CA GLY A 56 -24.05 -8.23 -1.73
C GLY A 56 -22.62 -8.55 -1.31
N VAL A 57 -22.44 -9.28 -0.20
CA VAL A 57 -21.11 -9.76 0.22
C VAL A 57 -20.51 -10.70 -0.82
N GLN A 58 -21.29 -11.66 -1.35
CA GLN A 58 -20.81 -12.60 -2.36
C GLN A 58 -20.42 -11.88 -3.65
N ARG A 59 -21.23 -10.90 -4.08
CA ARG A 59 -20.93 -10.05 -5.23
C ARG A 59 -19.61 -9.32 -5.05
N ILE A 60 -19.44 -8.57 -3.95
CA ILE A 60 -18.21 -7.82 -3.66
C ILE A 60 -17.00 -8.76 -3.56
N ALA A 61 -17.15 -9.94 -2.96
CA ALA A 61 -16.09 -10.95 -2.89
C ALA A 61 -15.68 -11.44 -4.28
N GLY A 62 -16.65 -11.68 -5.17
CA GLY A 62 -16.41 -11.99 -6.58
C GLY A 62 -15.66 -10.86 -7.31
N GLU A 63 -16.01 -9.60 -7.04
CA GLU A 63 -15.30 -8.45 -7.61
C GLU A 63 -13.83 -8.39 -7.14
N MET A 64 -13.54 -8.70 -5.87
CA MET A 64 -12.16 -8.76 -5.37
C MET A 64 -11.36 -9.89 -6.02
N VAL A 65 -11.95 -11.08 -6.18
CA VAL A 65 -11.33 -12.22 -6.86
C VAL A 65 -11.03 -11.90 -8.32
N ARG A 66 -11.99 -11.31 -9.03
CA ARG A 66 -11.83 -10.89 -10.43
C ARG A 66 -10.75 -9.82 -10.55
N HIS A 67 -10.77 -8.81 -9.69
CA HIS A 67 -9.76 -7.75 -9.66
C HIS A 67 -8.36 -8.31 -9.46
N LEU A 68 -8.21 -9.25 -8.52
CA LEU A 68 -6.94 -9.93 -8.22
C LEU A 68 -6.58 -11.05 -9.20
N ARG A 69 -7.42 -11.27 -10.23
CA ARG A 69 -7.23 -12.30 -11.27
C ARG A 69 -7.00 -13.68 -10.68
N LEU A 70 -7.62 -13.93 -9.54
CA LEU A 70 -7.60 -15.23 -8.90
C LEU A 70 -8.47 -16.19 -9.72
N PRO A 71 -8.18 -17.51 -9.67
CA PRO A 71 -9.02 -18.50 -10.31
C PRO A 71 -10.47 -18.34 -9.87
N ASP A 72 -11.38 -18.38 -10.84
CA ASP A 72 -12.81 -18.36 -10.60
C ASP A 72 -13.18 -19.64 -9.85
N ALA A 73 -13.42 -19.49 -8.55
CA ALA A 73 -13.74 -20.54 -7.61
C ALA A 73 -14.86 -20.00 -6.73
N ARG A 74 -15.74 -20.90 -6.28
CA ARG A 74 -16.95 -20.48 -5.59
C ARG A 74 -16.58 -19.82 -4.26
N MET A 75 -17.04 -18.59 -4.08
CA MET A 75 -16.89 -17.85 -2.83
C MET A 75 -17.97 -18.27 -1.85
N ILE A 76 -17.58 -18.72 -0.66
CA ILE A 76 -18.49 -18.99 0.45
C ILE A 76 -18.15 -18.02 1.55
N VAL A 77 -19.01 -17.01 1.73
CA VAL A 77 -18.86 -16.02 2.79
C VAL A 77 -19.89 -16.27 3.88
N ALA A 78 -19.41 -16.46 5.10
CA ALA A 78 -20.23 -16.67 6.29
C ALA A 78 -20.00 -15.55 7.31
N PHE A 79 -20.97 -15.29 8.17
CA PHE A 79 -20.82 -14.36 9.28
C PHE A 79 -20.69 -15.10 10.61
N ARG A 80 -19.70 -14.73 11.42
CA ARG A 80 -19.43 -15.35 12.72
C ARG A 80 -19.03 -14.31 13.77
N ASP A 81 -19.41 -14.53 15.03
CA ASP A 81 -18.92 -13.72 16.13
C ASP A 81 -17.43 -14.01 16.35
N MET A 82 -16.59 -12.99 16.18
CA MET A 82 -15.14 -13.13 16.29
C MET A 82 -14.48 -11.82 16.76
N ARG A 83 -13.19 -11.88 17.10
CA ARG A 83 -12.42 -10.70 17.50
C ARG A 83 -11.92 -9.89 16.30
N HIS A 84 -11.54 -10.57 15.22
CA HIS A 84 -11.03 -9.95 14.00
C HIS A 84 -12.16 -9.52 13.07
N ALA A 85 -11.81 -8.79 12.00
CA ALA A 85 -12.76 -8.37 10.98
C ALA A 85 -13.17 -9.56 10.09
N GLY A 86 -12.21 -10.38 9.68
CA GLY A 86 -12.49 -11.64 9.01
C GLY A 86 -11.37 -12.65 9.18
N SER A 87 -11.54 -13.75 8.47
CA SER A 87 -10.52 -14.77 8.23
C SER A 87 -10.82 -15.45 6.89
N ILE A 88 -9.76 -15.95 6.24
CA ILE A 88 -9.88 -16.70 4.99
C ILE A 88 -9.10 -18.01 5.06
N GLU A 89 -9.67 -19.06 4.48
CA GLU A 89 -8.95 -20.33 4.31
C GLU A 89 -8.02 -20.23 3.08
N LEU A 90 -6.72 -20.45 3.30
CA LEU A 90 -5.69 -20.36 2.25
C LEU A 90 -5.50 -21.66 1.45
N ALA A 91 -6.11 -22.76 1.91
CA ALA A 91 -5.94 -24.08 1.32
C ALA A 91 -6.57 -24.19 -0.08
N ALA A 92 -5.98 -25.02 -0.93
CA ALA A 92 -6.45 -25.26 -2.29
C ALA A 92 -7.68 -26.18 -2.30
N GLY A 93 -8.87 -25.60 -2.08
CA GLY A 93 -10.14 -26.18 -2.49
C GLY A 93 -10.65 -25.57 -3.81
N PRO A 94 -11.70 -26.12 -4.42
CA PRO A 94 -12.42 -25.46 -5.52
C PRO A 94 -13.21 -24.21 -5.05
N GLU A 95 -13.16 -23.89 -3.75
CA GLU A 95 -13.94 -22.87 -3.08
C GLU A 95 -13.03 -22.01 -2.20
N TYR A 96 -13.38 -20.74 -2.04
CA TYR A 96 -12.78 -19.85 -1.06
C TYR A 96 -13.74 -19.65 0.10
N PHE A 97 -13.31 -19.99 1.31
CA PHE A 97 -14.08 -19.78 2.53
C PHE A 97 -13.62 -18.52 3.23
N ILE A 98 -14.53 -17.55 3.35
CA ILE A 98 -14.30 -16.30 4.09
C ILE A 98 -15.28 -16.26 5.25
N GLU A 99 -14.78 -16.10 6.47
CA GLU A 99 -15.60 -15.75 7.61
C GLU A 99 -15.47 -14.24 7.86
N LEU A 100 -16.59 -13.53 7.91
CA LEU A 100 -16.65 -12.12 8.29
C LEU A 100 -17.28 -11.97 9.67
N ASN A 101 -16.87 -10.93 10.40
CA ASN A 101 -17.48 -10.60 11.68
C ASN A 101 -18.97 -10.26 11.52
N THR A 102 -19.82 -10.80 12.39
CA THR A 102 -21.28 -10.52 12.44
C THR A 102 -21.62 -9.03 12.50
N ARG A 103 -20.75 -8.17 13.04
CA ARG A 103 -20.93 -6.71 13.06
C ARG A 103 -21.13 -6.11 11.67
N PHE A 104 -20.59 -6.75 10.63
CA PHE A 104 -20.72 -6.26 9.26
C PHE A 104 -22.13 -6.45 8.68
N LYS A 105 -22.99 -7.26 9.32
CA LYS A 105 -24.43 -7.31 8.98
C LYS A 105 -25.10 -5.94 9.14
N THR A 106 -24.61 -5.13 10.09
CA THR A 106 -25.10 -3.77 10.37
C THR A 106 -24.17 -2.66 9.87
N HIS A 107 -22.90 -2.97 9.60
CA HIS A 107 -21.90 -2.03 9.07
C HIS A 107 -21.48 -2.39 7.64
N ARG A 108 -22.46 -2.37 6.73
CA ARG A 108 -22.28 -2.91 5.37
C ARG A 108 -21.23 -2.18 4.53
N ARG A 109 -21.00 -0.90 4.82
CA ARG A 109 -20.03 -0.05 4.11
C ARG A 109 -18.58 -0.53 4.27
N ASP A 110 -18.30 -1.27 5.33
CA ASP A 110 -16.94 -1.74 5.65
C ASP A 110 -16.65 -3.15 5.12
N ILE A 111 -17.66 -3.83 4.56
CA ILE A 111 -17.53 -5.18 3.99
C ILE A 111 -16.47 -5.21 2.88
N GLY A 112 -16.49 -4.21 1.99
CA GLY A 112 -15.51 -4.11 0.91
C GLY A 112 -14.08 -4.00 1.41
N ALA A 113 -13.86 -3.26 2.50
CA ALA A 113 -12.55 -3.13 3.14
C ALA A 113 -12.08 -4.45 3.77
N ALA A 114 -12.97 -5.16 4.48
CA ALA A 114 -12.65 -6.47 5.03
C ALA A 114 -12.33 -7.49 3.93
N LEU A 115 -13.16 -7.56 2.88
CA LEU A 115 -12.92 -8.46 1.75
C LEU A 115 -11.64 -8.13 0.98
N ALA A 116 -11.33 -6.84 0.78
CA ALA A 116 -10.08 -6.43 0.14
C ALA A 116 -8.84 -6.92 0.93
N HIS A 117 -8.90 -6.93 2.26
CA HIS A 117 -7.86 -7.48 3.11
C HIS A 117 -7.80 -9.01 3.04
N GLU A 118 -8.91 -9.70 3.29
CA GLU A 118 -8.93 -11.17 3.34
C GLU A 118 -8.58 -11.80 1.99
N VAL A 119 -9.14 -11.33 0.88
CA VAL A 119 -8.82 -11.89 -0.45
C VAL A 119 -7.36 -11.60 -0.85
N MET A 120 -6.76 -10.52 -0.33
CA MET A 120 -5.34 -10.25 -0.54
C MET A 120 -4.43 -11.28 0.12
N HIS A 121 -4.80 -11.84 1.29
CA HIS A 121 -4.07 -12.96 1.89
C HIS A 121 -4.02 -14.17 0.94
N VAL A 122 -5.13 -14.50 0.27
CA VAL A 122 -5.15 -15.58 -0.73
C VAL A 122 -4.26 -15.25 -1.93
N TYR A 123 -4.29 -14.02 -2.42
CA TYR A 123 -3.45 -13.60 -3.53
C TYR A 123 -1.96 -13.70 -3.19
N LEU A 124 -1.55 -13.18 -2.02
CA LEU A 124 -0.17 -13.24 -1.54
C LEU A 124 0.29 -14.69 -1.28
N HIS A 125 -0.57 -15.53 -0.69
CA HIS A 125 -0.29 -16.94 -0.49
C HIS A 125 -0.05 -17.68 -1.81
N ARG A 126 -0.87 -17.44 -2.85
CA ARG A 126 -0.65 -18.03 -4.19
C ARG A 126 0.59 -17.50 -4.88
N LEU A 127 0.93 -16.24 -4.64
CA LEU A 127 2.22 -15.71 -5.03
C LEU A 127 3.36 -16.30 -4.20
N GLY A 128 3.14 -17.02 -3.10
CA GLY A 128 4.22 -17.43 -2.19
C GLY A 128 5.03 -16.21 -1.70
N LEU A 129 4.35 -15.09 -1.47
CA LEU A 129 4.95 -13.86 -0.97
C LEU A 129 4.45 -13.60 0.44
N GLU A 130 5.33 -13.77 1.42
CA GLU A 130 5.06 -13.56 2.83
C GLU A 130 6.24 -12.85 3.51
N PHE A 131 5.95 -12.11 4.57
CA PHE A 131 6.98 -11.57 5.47
C PHE A 131 7.06 -12.40 6.76
N PRO A 132 8.25 -12.45 7.40
CA PRO A 132 8.40 -13.19 8.65
C PRO A 132 7.60 -12.54 9.77
N GLY A 133 6.79 -13.36 10.45
CA GLY A 133 5.99 -12.92 11.59
C GLY A 133 4.68 -12.24 11.21
N THR A 134 3.67 -12.41 12.07
CA THR A 134 2.29 -11.99 11.79
C THR A 134 2.21 -10.49 11.47
N ARG A 135 2.79 -9.61 12.31
CA ARG A 135 2.66 -8.15 12.13
C ARG A 135 3.16 -7.66 10.78
N ASP A 136 4.36 -8.07 10.37
CA ASP A 136 4.95 -7.62 9.12
C ASP A 136 4.23 -8.22 7.91
N ASN A 137 3.70 -9.45 8.05
CA ASN A 137 2.89 -10.06 7.01
C ASN A 137 1.54 -9.34 6.81
N GLU A 138 0.90 -8.89 7.88
CA GLU A 138 -0.34 -8.10 7.77
C GLU A 138 -0.09 -6.71 7.15
N ILE A 139 1.05 -6.07 7.48
CA ILE A 139 1.49 -4.83 6.82
C ILE A 139 1.71 -5.06 5.31
N LEU A 140 2.30 -6.20 4.93
CA LEU A 140 2.44 -6.61 3.53
C LEU A 140 1.07 -6.76 2.87
N THR A 141 0.11 -7.45 3.52
CA THR A 141 -1.26 -7.63 3.02
C THR A 141 -1.95 -6.29 2.77
N ASP A 142 -1.97 -5.39 3.74
CA ASP A 142 -2.57 -4.06 3.56
C ASP A 142 -1.87 -3.22 2.50
N THR A 143 -0.54 -3.25 2.48
CA THR A 143 0.26 -2.54 1.48
C THR A 143 -0.06 -3.07 0.07
N ALA A 144 -0.19 -4.39 -0.08
CA ALA A 144 -0.54 -5.02 -1.35
C ALA A 144 -1.97 -4.69 -1.78
N ALA A 145 -2.94 -4.76 -0.87
CA ALA A 145 -4.33 -4.36 -1.12
C ALA A 145 -4.41 -2.90 -1.60
N ALA A 146 -3.74 -1.98 -0.92
CA ALA A 146 -3.69 -0.58 -1.32
C ALA A 146 -2.97 -0.36 -2.65
N TYR A 147 -1.79 -0.94 -2.83
CA TYR A 147 -0.97 -0.68 -4.02
C TYR A 147 -1.54 -1.30 -5.29
N LEU A 148 -2.21 -2.45 -5.18
CA LEU A 148 -2.84 -3.18 -6.29
C LEU A 148 -4.28 -2.74 -6.57
N GLY A 149 -4.79 -1.70 -5.91
CA GLY A 149 -6.01 -1.00 -6.35
C GLY A 149 -7.30 -1.30 -5.57
N ALA A 150 -7.24 -2.01 -4.45
CA ALA A 150 -8.40 -2.25 -3.59
C ALA A 150 -8.37 -1.46 -2.26
N GLY A 151 -7.21 -0.96 -1.83
CA GLY A 151 -7.06 -0.39 -0.48
C GLY A 151 -7.53 1.05 -0.28
N TRP A 152 -8.15 1.68 -1.27
CA TRP A 152 -8.92 2.91 -1.02
C TRP A 152 -10.12 2.60 -0.11
N LEU A 153 -10.69 1.40 -0.19
CA LEU A 153 -11.74 0.90 0.70
C LEU A 153 -11.25 0.81 2.14
N LEU A 154 -10.02 0.33 2.36
CA LEU A 154 -9.42 0.21 3.70
C LEU A 154 -9.23 1.58 4.36
N LEU A 155 -8.71 2.56 3.60
CA LEU A 155 -8.60 3.92 4.11
C LEU A 155 -9.99 4.55 4.34
N ASP A 156 -10.94 4.32 3.42
CA ASP A 156 -12.27 4.89 3.54
C ASP A 156 -13.11 4.24 4.65
N ALA A 157 -12.82 3.02 5.08
CA ALA A 157 -13.47 2.39 6.23
C ALA A 157 -12.92 2.87 7.59
N TYR A 158 -11.88 3.72 7.57
CA TYR A 158 -11.27 4.22 8.79
C TYR A 158 -12.17 5.21 9.51
N ARG A 159 -12.49 4.97 10.79
CA ARG A 159 -13.35 5.87 11.57
C ARG A 159 -12.81 6.04 12.98
N GLU A 160 -12.61 7.28 13.36
CA GLU A 160 -12.25 7.67 14.71
C GLU A 160 -13.21 8.73 15.26
N SER A 161 -13.70 8.50 16.48
CA SER A 161 -14.48 9.46 17.24
C SER A 161 -13.97 9.49 18.68
N PRO A 162 -14.31 10.55 19.46
CA PRO A 162 -13.93 10.63 20.88
C PRO A 162 -14.39 9.45 21.75
N VAL A 163 -15.35 8.66 21.27
CA VAL A 163 -15.98 7.54 22.00
C VAL A 163 -15.83 6.19 21.30
N SER A 164 -15.22 6.14 20.11
CA SER A 164 -15.03 4.88 19.37
C SER A 164 -13.94 4.98 18.31
N ALA A 165 -13.04 4.01 18.27
CA ALA A 165 -12.11 3.80 17.18
C ALA A 165 -12.46 2.51 16.42
N GLN A 166 -12.59 2.60 15.10
CA GLN A 166 -12.72 1.44 14.22
C GLN A 166 -11.62 1.48 13.16
N LYS A 167 -10.76 0.46 13.22
CA LYS A 167 -9.66 0.24 12.28
C LYS A 167 -9.85 -1.11 11.59
N LEU A 168 -9.61 -1.13 10.28
CA LEU A 168 -9.40 -2.33 9.48
C LEU A 168 -7.98 -2.28 8.93
N GLY A 169 -7.22 -3.35 9.13
CA GLY A 169 -5.80 -3.41 8.80
C GLY A 169 -4.86 -2.98 9.94
N TYR A 170 -3.57 -3.05 9.65
CA TYR A 170 -2.42 -2.80 10.50
C TYR A 170 -1.73 -1.48 10.17
N LEU A 171 -1.87 -0.95 8.94
CA LEU A 171 -1.37 0.38 8.60
C LEU A 171 -2.09 1.50 9.36
N THR A 172 -1.39 2.59 9.67
CA THR A 172 -2.04 3.84 10.09
C THR A 172 -2.81 4.47 8.93
N PRO A 173 -3.75 5.40 9.18
CA PRO A 173 -4.39 6.15 8.10
C PRO A 173 -3.38 6.82 7.17
N GLU A 174 -2.35 7.46 7.72
CA GLU A 174 -1.36 8.19 6.94
C GLU A 174 -0.48 7.23 6.10
N GLU A 175 -0.23 6.01 6.58
CA GLU A 175 0.46 4.96 5.83
C GLU A 175 -0.38 4.42 4.68
N PHE A 176 -1.68 4.18 4.88
CA PHE A 176 -2.60 3.89 3.78
C PHE A 176 -2.59 5.03 2.75
N GLY A 177 -2.69 6.28 3.22
CA GLY A 177 -2.58 7.47 2.38
C GLY A 177 -1.27 7.53 1.60
N TYR A 178 -0.15 7.11 2.20
CA TYR A 178 1.14 7.03 1.54
C TYR A 178 1.15 5.98 0.44
N VAL A 179 0.67 4.76 0.70
CA VAL A 179 0.64 3.68 -0.30
C VAL A 179 -0.28 4.06 -1.47
N LEU A 180 -1.46 4.62 -1.20
CA LEU A 180 -2.37 5.11 -2.23
C LEU A 180 -1.75 6.25 -3.04
N ALA A 181 -1.05 7.19 -2.41
CA ALA A 181 -0.35 8.24 -3.15
C ALA A 181 0.81 7.70 -4.01
N LYS A 182 1.50 6.66 -3.54
CA LYS A 182 2.56 5.99 -4.30
C LYS A 182 1.99 5.25 -5.52
N ARG A 183 0.81 4.66 -5.37
CA ARG A 183 0.03 4.09 -6.47
C ARG A 183 -0.40 5.19 -7.44
N ALA A 184 -1.04 6.24 -6.96
CA ALA A 184 -1.50 7.39 -7.74
C ALA A 184 -0.38 7.96 -8.64
N LEU A 185 0.82 8.13 -8.08
CA LEU A 185 2.00 8.57 -8.83
C LEU A 185 2.50 7.55 -9.88
N ALA A 186 2.37 6.26 -9.61
CA ALA A 186 2.82 5.20 -10.51
C ALA A 186 1.86 4.96 -11.70
N PHE A 187 0.56 5.24 -11.51
CA PHE A 187 -0.49 4.92 -12.48
C PHE A 187 -1.23 6.14 -13.04
N GLY A 188 -1.06 7.34 -12.46
CA GLY A 188 -1.77 8.55 -12.89
C GLY A 188 -3.25 8.59 -12.47
N GLU A 189 -3.61 7.89 -11.39
CA GLU A 189 -4.98 7.80 -10.85
C GLU A 189 -5.10 8.65 -9.58
N ASP A 190 -6.21 9.37 -9.38
CA ASP A 190 -6.48 10.08 -8.12
C ASP A 190 -7.65 9.42 -7.36
N PRO A 191 -7.39 8.75 -6.22
CA PRO A 191 -8.43 8.12 -5.42
C PRO A 191 -9.23 9.12 -4.58
N SER A 192 -8.82 10.40 -4.52
CA SER A 192 -9.46 11.41 -3.66
C SER A 192 -10.98 11.55 -3.82
N PRO A 193 -11.58 11.42 -5.03
CA PRO A 193 -13.02 11.52 -5.20
C PRO A 193 -13.83 10.36 -4.61
N TRP A 194 -13.17 9.25 -4.23
CA TRP A 194 -13.84 8.05 -3.71
C TRP A 194 -13.98 8.06 -2.19
N PHE A 195 -13.26 8.94 -1.50
CA PHE A 195 -13.33 9.03 -0.05
C PHE A 195 -14.63 9.68 0.40
N THR A 196 -15.31 9.02 1.33
CA THR A 196 -16.57 9.46 1.93
C THR A 196 -16.37 10.17 3.26
N SER A 197 -15.15 10.13 3.83
CA SER A 197 -14.82 10.82 5.08
C SER A 197 -13.67 11.82 4.96
N ALA A 198 -13.74 12.89 5.76
CA ALA A 198 -12.66 13.87 5.89
C ALA A 198 -11.37 13.23 6.43
N GLN A 199 -11.50 12.26 7.34
CA GLN A 199 -10.35 11.55 7.91
C GLN A 199 -9.54 10.81 6.83
N ALA A 200 -10.22 10.09 5.93
CA ALA A 200 -9.58 9.41 4.81
C ALA A 200 -8.88 10.42 3.88
N TYR A 201 -9.55 11.53 3.57
CA TYR A 201 -8.98 12.59 2.73
C TYR A 201 -7.73 13.21 3.36
N ASP A 202 -7.77 13.60 4.64
CA ASP A 202 -6.66 14.22 5.35
C ASP A 202 -5.46 13.27 5.44
N ALA A 203 -5.72 12.00 5.75
CA ALA A 203 -4.70 10.96 5.76
C ALA A 203 -4.04 10.76 4.39
N TYR A 204 -4.82 10.77 3.30
CA TYR A 204 -4.30 10.74 1.93
C TYR A 204 -3.45 11.98 1.62
N VAL A 205 -3.87 13.17 2.02
CA VAL A 205 -3.08 14.40 1.83
C VAL A 205 -1.72 14.31 2.54
N GLN A 206 -1.70 13.85 3.78
CA GLN A 206 -0.47 13.65 4.56
C GLN A 206 0.45 12.61 3.90
N GLY A 207 -0.11 11.46 3.53
CA GLY A 207 0.58 10.39 2.82
C GLY A 207 1.15 10.83 1.47
N ARG A 208 0.38 11.61 0.70
CA ARG A 208 0.82 12.22 -0.56
C ARG A 208 1.97 13.19 -0.35
N GLY A 209 1.91 14.01 0.70
CA GLY A 209 3.03 14.87 1.09
C GLY A 209 4.30 14.06 1.37
N ARG A 210 4.19 12.90 2.03
CA ARG A 210 5.33 11.99 2.27
C ARG A 210 5.85 11.36 0.97
N ALA A 211 4.98 10.87 0.10
CA ALA A 211 5.36 10.30 -1.20
C ALA A 211 6.07 11.31 -2.10
N GLN A 212 5.58 12.56 -2.16
CA GLN A 212 6.23 13.65 -2.90
C GLN A 212 7.60 14.01 -2.34
N ARG A 213 7.79 13.95 -1.02
CA ARG A 213 9.12 14.18 -0.41
C ARG A 213 10.12 13.13 -0.87
N ASP A 214 9.73 11.87 -1.00
CA ASP A 214 10.63 10.80 -1.48
C ASP A 214 11.13 11.07 -2.91
N ALA A 215 10.28 11.64 -3.78
CA ALA A 215 10.66 12.05 -5.14
C ALA A 215 11.52 13.33 -5.21
N ARG A 216 11.75 14.00 -4.06
CA ARG A 216 12.53 15.25 -3.96
C ARG A 216 13.77 15.09 -3.06
N ARG A 217 14.19 13.86 -2.78
CA ARG A 217 15.43 13.61 -2.04
C ARG A 217 16.64 13.57 -2.98
N PRO A 218 17.78 14.16 -2.63
CA PRO A 218 19.02 13.93 -3.36
C PRO A 218 19.31 12.43 -3.50
N PRO A 219 19.91 11.98 -4.62
CA PRO A 219 20.46 12.78 -5.72
C PRO A 219 19.43 13.15 -6.81
N LEU A 220 18.12 13.03 -6.57
CA LEU A 220 17.12 13.42 -7.56
C LEU A 220 17.21 14.91 -7.88
N ALA A 221 17.11 15.27 -9.15
CA ALA A 221 17.24 16.65 -9.62
C ALA A 221 16.16 17.58 -9.01
N ALA A 222 15.00 17.02 -8.68
CA ALA A 222 13.89 17.70 -8.00
C ALA A 222 14.18 18.09 -6.54
N ALA A 223 15.35 17.73 -5.99
CA ALA A 223 15.73 18.11 -4.64
C ALA A 223 15.83 19.62 -4.44
N GLY A 224 15.31 20.10 -3.31
CA GLY A 224 15.36 21.52 -2.94
C GLY A 224 16.79 22.01 -2.69
N ARG A 225 16.98 23.34 -2.70
CA ARG A 225 18.30 23.98 -2.54
C ARG A 225 19.06 23.49 -1.31
N LEU A 226 18.42 23.44 -0.14
CA LEU A 226 19.03 22.97 1.10
C LEU A 226 19.50 21.51 1.01
N GLY A 227 18.68 20.63 0.40
CA GLY A 227 19.03 19.24 0.17
C GLY A 227 20.25 19.10 -0.75
N ARG A 228 20.31 19.89 -1.82
CA ARG A 228 21.46 19.92 -2.74
C ARG A 228 22.73 20.47 -2.10
N HIS A 229 22.64 21.51 -1.27
CA HIS A 229 23.79 22.02 -0.53
C HIS A 229 24.34 20.98 0.45
N ARG A 230 23.47 20.26 1.18
CA ARG A 230 23.86 19.14 2.04
C ARG A 230 24.52 18.03 1.24
N TYR A 231 23.89 17.58 0.16
CA TYR A 231 24.42 16.55 -0.71
C TYR A 231 25.81 16.91 -1.27
N ALA A 232 26.02 18.14 -1.72
CA ALA A 232 27.32 18.61 -2.20
C ALA A 232 28.41 18.63 -1.10
N ARG A 233 28.03 18.92 0.15
CA ARG A 233 28.93 18.82 1.31
C ARG A 233 29.29 17.36 1.59
N ASP A 234 28.30 16.50 1.69
CA ASP A 234 28.45 15.08 2.01
C ASP A 234 29.26 14.36 0.91
N ARG A 235 29.05 14.73 -0.37
CA ARG A 235 29.83 14.23 -1.51
C ARG A 235 31.31 14.54 -1.39
N ARG A 236 31.68 15.75 -0.93
CA ARG A 236 33.09 16.12 -0.73
C ARG A 236 33.77 15.32 0.36
N GLY A 237 33.02 14.98 1.41
CA GLY A 237 33.51 14.12 2.50
C GLY A 237 33.34 12.63 2.24
N GLN A 238 32.63 12.24 1.17
CA GLN A 238 32.14 10.87 0.92
C GLN A 238 31.42 10.24 2.12
N VAL A 239 30.80 11.07 2.96
CA VAL A 239 30.09 10.65 4.18
C VAL A 239 28.71 11.26 4.14
N ALA A 240 27.70 10.39 4.22
CA ALA A 240 26.30 10.78 4.32
C ALA A 240 25.74 10.20 5.62
N ALA A 241 24.96 11.00 6.33
CA ALA A 241 24.29 10.52 7.53
C ALA A 241 23.13 9.56 7.15
N PRO A 242 22.86 8.49 7.92
CA PRO A 242 21.90 7.45 7.54
C PRO A 242 20.50 7.98 7.19
N GLU A 243 20.06 9.05 7.85
CA GLU A 243 18.75 9.67 7.68
C GLU A 243 18.58 10.42 6.34
N THR A 244 19.67 10.68 5.62
CA THR A 244 19.64 11.41 4.35
C THR A 244 19.03 10.59 3.20
N GLY A 245 19.04 9.26 3.31
CA GLY A 245 18.50 8.36 2.30
C GLY A 245 19.40 8.10 1.10
N TYR A 246 20.66 8.53 1.14
CA TYR A 246 21.70 8.14 0.20
C TYR A 246 22.99 7.77 0.94
N ALA A 247 23.87 7.02 0.27
CA ALA A 247 25.20 6.68 0.76
C ALA A 247 26.22 6.76 -0.39
N PHE A 248 27.44 7.17 -0.07
CA PHE A 248 28.56 7.12 -1.02
C PHE A 248 29.37 5.84 -0.80
N GLU A 249 29.75 5.18 -1.89
CA GLU A 249 30.42 3.87 -1.88
C GLU A 249 31.53 3.82 -2.95
N GLY A 250 32.69 3.24 -2.61
CA GLY A 250 33.74 2.84 -3.55
C GLY A 250 34.67 3.96 -4.07
N ASP A 251 35.68 3.53 -4.85
CA ASP A 251 36.60 4.38 -5.60
C ASP A 251 36.73 3.83 -7.05
N PRO A 252 36.29 4.55 -8.10
CA PRO A 252 35.72 5.90 -8.09
C PRO A 252 34.34 5.97 -7.40
N PRO A 253 33.95 7.14 -6.84
CA PRO A 253 32.77 7.26 -5.99
C PRO A 253 31.46 7.00 -6.72
N ARG A 254 30.59 6.23 -6.08
CA ARG A 254 29.20 6.00 -6.49
C ARG A 254 28.26 6.47 -5.39
N VAL A 255 27.08 6.95 -5.79
CA VAL A 255 25.98 7.25 -4.87
C VAL A 255 24.94 6.14 -4.97
N SER A 256 24.51 5.62 -3.82
CA SER A 256 23.42 4.67 -3.70
C SER A 256 22.24 5.28 -2.96
N PHE A 257 21.04 5.11 -3.49
CA PHE A 257 19.81 5.69 -2.97
C PHE A 257 18.59 4.85 -3.40
N PRO A 258 17.46 4.90 -2.70
CA PRO A 258 16.27 4.13 -3.06
C PRO A 258 15.53 4.78 -4.23
N CYS A 259 14.99 3.95 -5.13
CA CYS A 259 14.06 4.40 -6.14
C CYS A 259 12.82 5.05 -5.48
N PRO A 260 12.41 6.28 -5.87
CA PRO A 260 11.26 6.95 -5.27
C PRO A 260 9.93 6.32 -5.65
N THR A 261 9.89 5.28 -6.48
CA THR A 261 8.69 4.51 -6.80
C THR A 261 8.66 3.22 -5.99
N CYS A 262 9.63 2.33 -6.20
CA CYS A 262 9.62 0.97 -5.67
C CYS A 262 10.62 0.68 -4.55
N TRP A 263 11.40 1.67 -4.09
CA TRP A 263 12.39 1.54 -3.01
C TRP A 263 13.59 0.61 -3.26
N GLN A 264 13.68 -0.05 -4.42
CA GLN A 264 14.91 -0.71 -4.86
C GLN A 264 16.10 0.26 -4.82
N ARG A 265 17.19 -0.15 -4.19
CA ARG A 265 18.44 0.62 -4.22
C ARG A 265 18.98 0.69 -5.63
N ILE A 266 19.26 1.91 -6.06
CA ILE A 266 19.94 2.27 -7.30
C ILE A 266 21.36 2.70 -6.92
N ARG A 267 22.33 2.44 -7.80
CA ARG A 267 23.72 2.88 -7.66
C ARG A 267 24.14 3.61 -8.94
N LEU A 268 24.58 4.86 -8.82
CA LEU A 268 25.00 5.69 -9.94
C LEU A 268 26.43 6.23 -9.72
N PRO A 269 27.22 6.45 -10.79
CA PRO A 269 28.50 7.16 -10.66
C PRO A 269 28.28 8.62 -10.24
N VAL A 270 29.15 9.15 -9.40
CA VAL A 270 29.14 10.56 -8.98
C VAL A 270 29.81 11.42 -10.06
N ARG A 271 29.01 12.00 -10.97
CA ARG A 271 29.54 12.75 -12.14
C ARG A 271 28.66 13.91 -12.64
N GLY A 272 27.77 14.45 -11.79
CA GLY A 272 26.81 15.47 -12.15
C GLY A 272 25.51 14.89 -12.71
N ARG A 273 24.93 15.56 -13.71
CA ARG A 273 23.62 15.19 -14.26
C ARG A 273 23.63 13.84 -14.97
N VAL A 274 22.74 12.95 -14.57
CA VAL A 274 22.57 11.61 -15.14
C VAL A 274 21.09 11.27 -15.20
N ARG A 275 20.65 10.71 -16.32
CA ARG A 275 19.35 10.02 -16.39
C ARG A 275 19.57 8.54 -16.08
N ALA A 276 18.78 8.03 -15.13
CA ALA A 276 18.83 6.64 -14.71
C ALA A 276 17.45 6.00 -14.88
N ARG A 277 17.42 4.69 -15.09
CA ARG A 277 16.20 3.90 -15.09
C ARG A 277 16.27 2.86 -14.00
N CYS A 278 15.28 2.80 -13.13
CA CYS A 278 15.20 1.73 -12.14
C CYS A 278 15.01 0.39 -12.86
N THR A 279 15.88 -0.58 -12.61
CA THR A 279 15.78 -1.90 -13.24
C THR A 279 14.58 -2.70 -12.76
N LEU A 280 14.04 -2.37 -11.60
CA LEU A 280 12.90 -3.07 -11.01
C LEU A 280 11.55 -2.52 -11.51
N CYS A 281 11.25 -1.25 -11.27
CA CYS A 281 9.97 -0.65 -11.63
C CYS A 281 10.01 0.19 -12.91
N ARG A 282 11.13 0.16 -13.64
CA ARG A 282 11.34 0.87 -14.92
C ARG A 282 11.18 2.40 -14.88
N THR A 283 10.95 3.00 -13.70
CA THR A 283 10.85 4.46 -13.53
C THR A 283 12.13 5.14 -13.99
N GLU A 284 11.98 6.16 -14.83
CA GLU A 284 13.07 7.05 -15.23
C GLU A 284 13.26 8.15 -14.19
N LEU A 285 14.52 8.43 -13.87
CA LEU A 285 14.93 9.36 -12.84
C LEU A 285 15.95 10.32 -13.42
N ASP A 286 15.67 11.62 -13.30
CA ASP A 286 16.68 12.65 -13.52
C ASP A 286 17.43 12.88 -12.20
N CYS A 287 18.74 12.66 -12.21
CA CYS A 287 19.62 12.77 -11.06
C CYS A 287 20.70 13.83 -11.30
N ASP A 288 21.16 14.46 -10.22
CA ASP A 288 22.32 15.35 -10.17
C ASP A 288 23.29 14.84 -9.10
N THR A 289 24.25 14.03 -9.53
CA THR A 289 25.12 13.18 -8.68
C THR A 289 26.44 13.83 -8.31
#